data_AF-G4TS72-F1
#
_entry.id   AF-G4TS72-F1
#
_cell.length_a   1.000
_cell.length_b   1.000
_cell.length_c   1.000
_cell.angle_alpha   90.00
_cell.angle_beta   90.00
_cell.angle_gamma   90.00
#
_symmetry.space_group_name_H-M   'P 1'
#
loop_
_entity.id
_entity.type
_entity.pdbx_description
1 polymer ?
#
loop_
_entity_poly.entity_id
_entity_poly.type
_entity_poly.pdbx_seq_one_letter_code
_entity_poly.pdbx_strand_id
1 'polypeptide(L)'
;MSSQDPQQPHTIQTSAPVRWNRSLAPSEEAAVNESFALEESTLATLQTNLELAIRRQEATREALDAQQQELDIAECRVRSLKTSRKKISPHDANAPGISNLLGMVEQLGSMVDSILNAASETTDHCLTLYNQVNHKFGVARASLSIWDETIARFQSQIQSSKSCLEDLKRHNAPSTRIPDDILRLIFRNAVAFDRTHQRSPSVFLEEWNFRVQYPEIPLSSVCHRWRTIVLDDPTLWSQICVPHYFTPGLRRLFEHYLTLASRVPIHLYILILREPRTLPDDLQLGRSDRIYGSISILNENPYTDISALLQTLPSPRILRLLYGHPDTNPSPSIIHIPMNMMGSLEEIHLQHYWATWTDPAPSLLGYWFTASKSSLATHEMVHPTLVPMIKTLNIIDSNPGPITPSTPLIYTTVEQLGCSLPYFMSSYCHQFRFPSLKLLAIICRGKGTIEEWKHALHNMETFPTTLACFSTQQHPLLLIQCVSLIKGLETLRLLSDTVDHGLDLIVDGTYKTDAETTASTVFKELKMLIVSEYRGDGQSIARFVSTFSPPKVALCGCTRLSAEVRASIARYTSLVP
;
A
#
# COMPACT_ATOMS: atom_id res chain seq x y z
N MET A 1 -4.60 -67.29 37.80
CA MET A 1 -4.92 -65.94 38.33
C MET A 1 -3.82 -65.00 37.89
N SER A 2 -4.09 -64.15 36.90
CA SER A 2 -3.20 -63.09 36.43
C SER A 2 -4.10 -62.04 35.78
N SER A 3 -4.35 -60.96 36.52
CA SER A 3 -5.14 -59.81 36.10
C SER A 3 -4.35 -58.95 35.12
N GLN A 4 -4.87 -58.75 33.92
CA GLN A 4 -4.40 -57.72 32.98
C GLN A 4 -5.20 -56.45 33.20
N ASP A 5 -4.52 -55.36 33.56
CA ASP A 5 -5.07 -54.02 33.61
C ASP A 5 -5.20 -53.43 32.18
N PRO A 6 -6.30 -52.72 31.87
CA PRO A 6 -6.46 -52.08 30.57
C PRO A 6 -5.66 -50.78 30.50
N GLN A 7 -4.83 -50.65 29.45
CA GLN A 7 -4.11 -49.43 29.11
C GLN A 7 -5.08 -48.27 28.82
N GLN A 8 -4.90 -47.15 29.54
CA GLN A 8 -5.61 -45.90 29.29
C GLN A 8 -5.10 -45.21 28.01
N PRO A 9 -5.97 -44.55 27.24
CA PRO A 9 -5.60 -43.85 26.02
C PRO A 9 -4.87 -42.54 26.34
N HIS A 10 -3.69 -42.35 25.74
CA HIS A 10 -2.93 -41.11 25.78
C HIS A 10 -3.77 -39.95 25.24
N THR A 11 -4.17 -39.05 26.12
CA THR A 11 -4.83 -37.79 25.77
C THR A 11 -3.78 -36.85 25.17
N ILE A 12 -3.85 -36.60 23.86
CA ILE A 12 -3.00 -35.60 23.20
C ILE A 12 -3.40 -34.23 23.76
N GLN A 13 -2.55 -33.64 24.61
CA GLN A 13 -2.67 -32.25 25.03
C GLN A 13 -2.52 -31.37 23.80
N THR A 14 -3.64 -30.81 23.33
CA THR A 14 -3.64 -29.75 22.33
C THR A 14 -2.96 -28.52 22.95
N SER A 15 -1.75 -28.20 22.47
CA SER A 15 -1.04 -27.00 22.86
C SER A 15 -1.92 -25.77 22.58
N ALA A 16 -1.96 -24.85 23.54
CA ALA A 16 -2.73 -23.62 23.42
C ALA A 16 -2.35 -22.89 22.11
N PRO A 17 -3.31 -22.31 21.38
CA PRO A 17 -3.03 -21.63 20.12
C PRO A 17 -2.00 -20.54 20.34
N VAL A 18 -0.80 -20.75 19.79
CA VAL A 18 0.31 -19.79 19.85
C VAL A 18 -0.20 -18.48 19.25
N ARG A 19 -0.11 -17.38 20.00
CA ARG A 19 -0.49 -16.05 19.53
C ARG A 19 0.57 -15.56 18.54
N TRP A 20 0.36 -15.83 17.26
CA TRP A 20 1.22 -15.41 16.14
C TRP A 20 1.23 -13.89 15.85
N ASN A 21 0.60 -13.07 16.69
CA ASN A 21 0.37 -11.64 16.43
C ASN A 21 1.44 -10.69 17.00
N ARG A 22 2.62 -11.19 17.40
CA ARG A 22 3.74 -10.33 17.81
C ARG A 22 4.86 -10.38 16.79
N SER A 23 5.57 -9.26 16.60
CA SER A 23 6.89 -9.28 15.97
C SER A 23 7.74 -10.31 16.70
N LEU A 24 8.45 -11.14 15.94
CA LEU A 24 9.39 -12.09 16.52
C LEU A 24 10.41 -11.33 17.36
N ALA A 25 10.68 -11.82 18.56
CA ALA A 25 11.86 -11.37 19.28
C ALA A 25 13.11 -11.69 18.44
N PRO A 26 14.20 -10.92 18.55
CA PRO A 26 15.44 -11.20 17.81
C PRO A 26 15.94 -12.65 17.98
N SER A 27 15.70 -13.26 19.14
CA SER A 27 16.01 -14.67 19.41
C SER A 27 15.11 -15.65 18.65
N GLU A 28 13.83 -15.33 18.47
CA GLU A 28 12.91 -16.15 17.68
C GLU A 28 13.20 -16.01 16.18
N GLU A 29 13.56 -14.81 15.72
CA GLU A 29 13.98 -14.58 14.34
C GLU A 29 15.30 -15.32 14.03
N ALA A 30 16.26 -15.28 14.96
CA ALA A 30 17.50 -16.06 14.85
C ALA A 30 17.21 -17.56 14.77
N ALA A 31 16.32 -18.09 15.61
CA ALA A 31 15.94 -19.51 15.59
C ALA A 31 15.24 -19.93 14.28
N VAL A 32 14.40 -19.06 13.72
CA VAL A 32 13.77 -19.29 12.41
C VAL A 32 14.81 -19.30 11.30
N ASN A 33 15.74 -18.34 11.29
CA ASN A 33 16.81 -18.26 10.30
C ASN A 33 17.78 -19.45 10.41
N GLU A 34 18.08 -19.90 11.62
CA GLU A 34 18.88 -21.11 11.87
C GLU A 34 18.17 -22.36 11.35
N SER A 35 16.84 -22.47 11.55
CA SER A 35 16.05 -23.57 11.01
C SER A 35 16.06 -23.59 9.48
N PHE A 36 15.96 -22.42 8.82
CA PHE A 36 16.11 -22.33 7.36
C PHE A 36 17.51 -22.75 6.89
N ALA A 37 18.56 -22.23 7.53
CA ALA A 37 19.93 -22.54 7.17
C ALA A 37 20.25 -24.03 7.35
N LEU A 38 19.73 -24.66 8.40
CA LEU A 38 19.88 -26.09 8.66
C LEU A 38 19.19 -26.94 7.58
N GLU A 39 17.97 -26.58 7.19
CA GLU A 39 17.22 -27.31 6.17
C GLU A 39 17.83 -27.14 4.77
N GLU A 40 18.30 -25.94 4.43
CA GLU A 40 19.06 -25.68 3.20
C GLU A 40 20.38 -26.46 3.15
N SER A 41 21.12 -26.52 4.27
CA SER A 41 22.34 -27.31 4.39
C SER A 41 22.07 -28.82 4.25
N THR A 42 20.98 -29.30 4.84
CA THR A 42 20.53 -30.69 4.73
C THR A 42 20.20 -31.03 3.28
N LEU A 43 19.46 -30.16 2.59
CA LEU A 43 19.10 -30.33 1.19
C LEU A 43 20.32 -30.35 0.27
N ALA A 44 21.29 -29.44 0.49
CA ALA A 44 22.54 -29.43 -0.27
C ALA A 44 23.34 -30.72 -0.06
N THR A 45 23.44 -31.19 1.19
CA THR A 45 24.14 -32.45 1.52
C THR A 45 23.47 -33.66 0.87
N LEU A 46 22.14 -33.73 0.88
CA LEU A 46 21.37 -34.80 0.22
C LEU A 46 21.55 -34.79 -1.30
N GLN A 47 21.61 -33.61 -1.92
CA GLN A 47 21.89 -33.48 -3.35
C GLN A 47 23.29 -33.99 -3.71
N THR A 48 24.32 -33.61 -2.94
CA THR A 48 25.68 -34.13 -3.16
C THR A 48 25.75 -35.65 -2.98
N ASN A 49 25.05 -36.20 -1.98
CA ASN A 49 25.00 -37.64 -1.76
C ASN A 49 24.27 -38.39 -2.89
N LEU A 50 23.19 -37.81 -3.42
CA LEU A 50 22.49 -38.34 -4.59
C LEU A 50 23.40 -38.38 -5.82
N GLU A 51 24.11 -37.29 -6.11
CA GLU A 51 25.06 -37.23 -7.24
C GLU A 51 26.17 -38.28 -7.09
N LEU A 52 26.71 -38.45 -5.89
CA LEU A 52 27.73 -39.47 -5.61
C LEU A 52 27.16 -40.89 -5.79
N ALA A 53 25.93 -41.14 -5.36
CA ALA A 53 25.26 -42.43 -5.53
C ALA A 53 25.03 -42.76 -7.01
N ILE A 54 24.61 -41.77 -7.81
CA ILE A 54 24.44 -41.91 -9.27
C ILE A 54 25.78 -42.27 -9.91
N ARG A 55 26.86 -41.54 -9.60
CA ARG A 55 28.21 -41.86 -10.15
C ARG A 55 28.68 -43.26 -9.79
N ARG A 56 28.41 -43.71 -8.55
CA ARG A 56 28.76 -45.08 -8.11
C ARG A 56 27.93 -46.14 -8.82
N GLN A 57 26.66 -45.86 -9.08
CA GLN A 57 25.80 -46.72 -9.87
C GLN A 57 26.32 -46.86 -11.31
N GLU A 58 26.66 -45.74 -11.94
CA GLU A 58 27.22 -45.69 -13.31
C GLU A 58 28.52 -46.50 -13.38
N ALA A 59 29.47 -46.28 -12.48
CA ALA A 59 30.71 -47.05 -12.42
C ALA A 59 30.47 -48.57 -12.18
N THR A 60 29.45 -48.92 -11.39
CA THR A 60 29.06 -50.33 -11.18
C THR A 60 28.46 -50.94 -12.44
N ARG A 61 27.69 -50.16 -13.21
CA ARG A 61 27.12 -50.57 -14.50
C ARG A 61 28.22 -50.80 -15.54
N GLU A 62 29.18 -49.89 -15.64
CA GLU A 62 30.36 -50.05 -16.50
C GLU A 62 31.17 -51.32 -16.12
N ALA A 63 31.36 -51.58 -14.83
CA ALA A 63 32.02 -52.79 -14.36
C ALA A 63 31.21 -54.06 -14.69
N LEU A 64 29.88 -54.01 -14.59
CA LEU A 64 29.00 -55.11 -14.97
C LEU A 64 29.10 -55.41 -16.48
N ASP A 65 29.11 -54.37 -17.32
CA ASP A 65 29.23 -54.51 -18.77
C ASP A 65 30.60 -55.12 -19.15
N ALA A 66 31.68 -54.71 -18.49
CA ALA A 66 33.01 -55.31 -18.65
C ALA A 66 33.04 -56.78 -18.21
N GLN A 67 32.41 -57.11 -17.07
CA GLN A 67 32.29 -58.49 -16.58
C GLN A 67 31.45 -59.37 -17.52
N GLN A 68 30.38 -58.82 -18.11
CA GLN A 68 29.57 -59.53 -19.10
C GLN A 68 30.39 -59.87 -20.34
N GLN A 69 31.22 -58.94 -20.82
CA GLN A 69 32.11 -59.16 -21.95
C GLN A 69 33.14 -60.27 -21.64
N GLU A 70 33.72 -60.29 -20.43
CA GLU A 70 34.61 -61.37 -19.98
C GLU A 70 33.88 -62.72 -19.92
N LEU A 71 32.64 -62.75 -19.44
CA LEU A 71 31.80 -63.94 -19.37
C LEU A 71 31.54 -64.50 -20.78
N ASP A 72 31.17 -63.65 -21.73
CA ASP A 72 30.90 -64.02 -23.11
C ASP A 72 32.15 -64.61 -23.79
N ILE A 73 33.33 -64.02 -23.55
CA ILE A 73 34.62 -64.54 -24.02
C ILE A 73 34.91 -65.91 -23.39
N ALA A 74 34.72 -66.07 -22.08
CA ALA A 74 34.93 -67.32 -21.37
C ALA A 74 33.99 -68.42 -21.88
N GLU A 75 32.71 -68.11 -22.10
CA GLU A 75 31.73 -69.03 -22.68
C GLU A 75 32.12 -69.46 -24.09
N CYS A 76 32.56 -68.52 -24.94
CA CYS A 76 33.03 -68.84 -26.28
C CYS A 76 34.23 -69.81 -26.26
N ARG A 77 35.18 -69.61 -25.34
CA ARG A 77 36.32 -70.53 -25.14
C ARG A 77 35.87 -71.92 -24.68
N VAL A 78 34.97 -72.00 -23.70
CA VAL A 78 34.41 -73.28 -23.22
C VAL A 78 33.66 -74.01 -24.33
N ARG A 79 32.86 -73.31 -25.14
CA ARG A 79 32.17 -73.89 -26.30
C ARG A 79 33.16 -74.43 -27.34
N SER A 80 34.21 -73.67 -27.67
CA SER A 80 35.26 -74.07 -28.63
C SER A 80 35.99 -75.35 -28.19
N LEU A 81 36.34 -75.45 -26.90
CA LEU A 81 36.96 -76.64 -26.32
C LEU A 81 36.04 -77.86 -26.39
N LYS A 82 34.74 -77.70 -26.08
CA LYS A 82 33.73 -78.76 -26.20
C LYS A 82 33.56 -79.26 -27.64
N THR A 83 33.56 -78.36 -28.63
CA THR A 83 33.46 -78.75 -30.05
C THR A 83 34.73 -79.43 -30.57
N SER A 84 35.91 -79.02 -30.08
CA SER A 84 37.19 -79.64 -30.44
C SER A 84 37.30 -81.07 -29.90
N ARG A 85 36.79 -81.32 -28.69
CA ARG A 85 36.72 -82.67 -28.09
C ARG A 85 35.81 -83.64 -28.87
N LYS A 86 34.78 -83.13 -29.56
CA LYS A 86 33.87 -83.93 -30.40
C LYS A 86 34.43 -84.31 -31.78
N LYS A 87 35.49 -83.64 -32.27
CA LYS A 87 36.10 -83.92 -33.59
C LYS A 87 37.19 -84.99 -33.58
N ILE A 88 37.58 -85.50 -32.41
CA ILE A 88 38.46 -86.67 -32.29
C ILE A 88 37.58 -87.92 -32.45
N SER A 89 37.16 -88.21 -33.69
CA SER A 89 36.47 -89.46 -34.05
C SER A 89 37.52 -90.49 -34.44
N PRO A 90 37.48 -91.72 -33.89
CA PRO A 90 38.41 -92.77 -34.25
C PRO A 90 37.98 -93.40 -35.59
N HIS A 91 38.39 -92.81 -36.71
CA HIS A 91 38.30 -93.44 -38.03
C HIS A 91 39.61 -93.27 -38.79
N ASP A 92 40.50 -94.24 -38.63
CA ASP A 92 41.09 -95.05 -39.71
C ASP A 92 42.29 -95.82 -39.15
N ALA A 93 42.09 -97.11 -38.91
CA ALA A 93 43.15 -98.05 -38.58
C ALA A 93 42.89 -99.36 -39.31
N ASN A 94 43.36 -99.45 -40.56
CA ASN A 94 43.55 -100.70 -41.29
C ASN A 94 44.85 -100.62 -42.11
N ALA A 95 45.97 -101.04 -41.52
CA ALA A 95 47.16 -101.52 -42.25
C ALA A 95 48.07 -102.33 -41.29
N PRO A 96 48.57 -103.53 -41.69
CA PRO A 96 49.29 -104.44 -40.81
C PRO A 96 50.81 -104.23 -40.86
N GLY A 97 51.47 -104.30 -39.69
CA GLY A 97 52.93 -104.25 -39.55
C GLY A 97 53.40 -104.44 -38.11
N ILE A 98 53.19 -105.64 -37.56
CA ILE A 98 53.31 -105.96 -36.12
C ILE A 98 54.79 -106.11 -35.70
N SER A 99 55.32 -105.09 -35.03
CA SER A 99 56.15 -105.20 -33.80
C SER A 99 56.79 -103.86 -33.39
N ASN A 100 57.09 -102.94 -34.32
CA ASN A 100 57.46 -101.55 -33.99
C ASN A 100 56.25 -100.66 -33.62
N LEU A 101 55.03 -101.14 -33.87
CA LEU A 101 53.78 -100.45 -33.58
C LEU A 101 53.39 -100.46 -32.09
N LEU A 102 53.80 -101.45 -31.29
CA LEU A 102 53.42 -101.51 -29.87
C LEU A 102 54.08 -100.40 -29.04
N GLY A 103 55.37 -100.10 -29.27
CA GLY A 103 56.06 -99.00 -28.59
C GLY A 103 55.56 -97.62 -29.02
N MET A 104 55.18 -97.46 -30.29
CA MET A 104 54.51 -96.24 -30.77
C MET A 104 53.10 -96.11 -30.23
N VAL A 105 52.34 -97.21 -30.06
CA VAL A 105 50.99 -97.18 -29.48
C VAL A 105 51.02 -96.88 -27.98
N GLU A 106 52.01 -97.35 -27.22
CA GLU A 106 52.21 -96.92 -25.83
C GLU A 106 52.66 -95.46 -25.71
N GLN A 107 53.58 -95.00 -26.57
CA GLN A 107 53.94 -93.58 -26.63
C GLN A 107 52.74 -92.71 -27.05
N LEU A 108 51.98 -93.12 -28.07
CA LEU A 108 50.77 -92.44 -28.52
C LEU A 108 49.71 -92.47 -27.43
N GLY A 109 49.57 -93.58 -26.70
CA GLY A 109 48.67 -93.73 -25.54
C GLY A 109 49.05 -92.76 -24.43
N SER A 110 50.33 -92.71 -24.02
CA SER A 110 50.80 -91.77 -23.00
C SER A 110 50.67 -90.30 -23.43
N MET A 111 50.85 -90.02 -24.72
CA MET A 111 50.71 -88.68 -25.29
C MET A 111 49.24 -88.28 -25.40
N VAL A 112 48.35 -89.21 -25.77
CA VAL A 112 46.90 -89.01 -25.76
C VAL A 112 46.38 -88.82 -24.34
N ASP A 113 46.86 -89.60 -23.37
CA ASP A 113 46.51 -89.45 -21.95
C ASP A 113 47.06 -88.13 -21.37
N SER A 114 48.28 -87.72 -21.76
CA SER A 114 48.83 -86.40 -21.39
C SER A 114 48.04 -85.26 -22.03
N ILE A 115 47.59 -85.40 -23.28
CA ILE A 115 46.75 -84.42 -23.97
C ILE A 115 45.34 -84.39 -23.34
N LEU A 116 44.78 -85.54 -22.96
CA LEU A 116 43.48 -85.64 -22.29
C LEU A 116 43.54 -85.06 -20.88
N ASN A 117 44.62 -85.28 -20.12
CA ASN A 117 44.81 -84.68 -18.80
C ASN A 117 45.05 -83.17 -18.90
N ALA A 118 45.90 -82.70 -19.82
CA ALA A 118 46.08 -81.27 -20.07
C ALA A 118 44.78 -80.59 -20.54
N ALA A 119 43.98 -81.28 -21.36
CA ALA A 119 42.65 -80.84 -21.77
C ALA A 119 41.65 -80.83 -20.59
N SER A 120 41.72 -81.80 -19.68
CA SER A 120 40.91 -81.87 -18.46
C SER A 120 41.24 -80.69 -17.52
N GLU A 121 42.52 -80.47 -17.24
CA GLU A 121 43.01 -79.38 -16.38
C GLU A 121 42.65 -78.00 -16.96
N THR A 122 42.76 -77.82 -18.28
CA THR A 122 42.31 -76.58 -18.92
C THR A 122 40.79 -76.41 -18.86
N THR A 123 40.02 -77.50 -18.94
CA THR A 123 38.55 -77.44 -18.81
C THR A 123 38.14 -77.03 -17.39
N ASP A 124 38.75 -77.63 -16.36
CA ASP A 124 38.49 -77.30 -14.94
C ASP A 124 38.95 -75.89 -14.59
N HIS A 125 40.07 -75.44 -15.14
CA HIS A 125 40.53 -74.06 -15.00
C HIS A 125 39.55 -73.06 -15.65
N CYS A 126 39.07 -73.35 -16.87
CA CYS A 126 38.04 -72.54 -17.52
C CYS A 126 36.71 -72.52 -16.75
N LEU A 127 36.30 -73.64 -16.16
CA LEU A 127 35.09 -73.73 -15.33
C LEU A 127 35.24 -72.90 -14.05
N THR A 128 36.43 -72.94 -13.43
CA THR A 128 36.76 -72.14 -12.26
C THR A 128 36.72 -70.64 -12.58
N LEU A 129 37.34 -70.22 -13.69
CA LEU A 129 37.27 -68.83 -14.17
C LEU A 129 35.83 -68.40 -14.46
N TYR A 130 35.03 -69.25 -15.13
CA TYR A 130 33.62 -68.98 -15.38
C TYR A 130 32.84 -68.76 -14.07
N ASN A 131 33.02 -69.63 -13.08
CA ASN A 131 32.35 -69.50 -11.79
C ASN A 131 32.79 -68.23 -11.03
N GLN A 132 34.07 -67.85 -11.13
CA GLN A 132 34.58 -66.60 -10.55
C GLN A 132 33.97 -65.36 -11.21
N VAL A 133 33.89 -65.32 -12.54
CA VAL A 133 33.27 -64.22 -13.30
C VAL A 133 31.76 -64.17 -13.02
N ASN A 134 31.07 -65.31 -13.02
CA ASN A 134 29.65 -65.38 -12.70
C ASN A 134 29.33 -64.91 -11.27
N HIS A 135 30.19 -65.25 -10.30
CA HIS A 135 30.07 -64.73 -8.94
C HIS A 135 30.25 -63.20 -8.89
N LYS A 136 31.30 -62.67 -9.53
CA LYS A 136 31.53 -61.21 -9.63
C LYS A 136 30.37 -60.49 -10.30
N PHE A 137 29.80 -61.05 -11.37
CA PHE A 137 28.61 -60.55 -12.04
C PHE A 137 27.40 -60.52 -11.10
N GLY A 138 27.18 -61.59 -10.32
CA GLY A 138 26.14 -61.65 -9.29
C GLY A 138 26.29 -60.56 -8.22
N VAL A 139 27.52 -60.31 -7.74
CA VAL A 139 27.83 -59.25 -6.77
C VAL A 139 27.58 -57.85 -7.36
N ALA A 140 27.99 -57.61 -8.61
CA ALA A 140 27.77 -56.33 -9.27
C ALA A 140 26.27 -56.05 -9.49
N ARG A 141 25.50 -57.07 -9.88
CA ARG A 141 24.03 -56.96 -10.03
C ARG A 141 23.34 -56.67 -8.69
N ALA A 142 23.75 -57.35 -7.62
CA ALA A 142 23.24 -57.06 -6.27
C ALA A 142 23.59 -55.63 -5.84
N SER A 143 24.80 -55.17 -6.15
CA SER A 143 25.25 -53.80 -5.85
C SER A 143 24.45 -52.75 -6.61
N LEU A 144 24.09 -52.99 -7.88
CA LEU A 144 23.21 -52.09 -8.63
C LEU A 144 21.82 -51.94 -7.98
N SER A 145 21.22 -53.05 -7.52
CA SER A 145 19.94 -53.02 -6.80
C SER A 145 20.03 -52.16 -5.53
N ILE A 146 21.13 -52.28 -4.78
CA ILE A 146 21.37 -51.46 -3.58
C ILE A 146 21.51 -49.98 -3.93
N TRP A 147 22.18 -49.66 -5.06
CA TRP A 147 22.31 -48.28 -5.52
C TRP A 147 20.98 -47.70 -5.98
N ASP A 148 20.15 -48.46 -6.70
CA ASP A 148 18.80 -48.05 -7.09
C ASP A 148 17.93 -47.70 -5.87
N GLU A 149 17.93 -48.56 -4.84
CA GLU A 149 17.23 -48.30 -3.58
C GLU A 149 17.78 -47.07 -2.86
N THR A 150 19.11 -46.89 -2.86
CA THR A 150 19.76 -45.75 -2.23
C THR A 150 19.41 -44.44 -2.93
N ILE A 151 19.40 -44.42 -4.27
CA ILE A 151 19.00 -43.28 -5.09
C ILE A 151 17.53 -42.93 -4.83
N ALA A 152 16.63 -43.92 -4.85
CA ALA A 152 15.21 -43.71 -4.57
C ALA A 152 14.98 -43.12 -3.15
N ARG A 153 15.72 -43.62 -2.16
CA ARG A 153 15.69 -43.07 -0.79
C ARG A 153 16.17 -41.62 -0.75
N PHE A 154 17.28 -41.27 -1.39
CA PHE A 154 17.76 -39.89 -1.42
C PHE A 154 16.79 -38.96 -2.15
N GLN A 155 16.19 -39.40 -3.26
CA GLN A 155 15.16 -38.62 -3.95
C GLN A 155 13.94 -38.35 -3.05
N SER A 156 13.47 -39.35 -2.31
CA SER A 156 12.39 -39.20 -1.34
C SER A 156 12.74 -38.21 -0.23
N GLN A 157 13.96 -38.31 0.34
CA GLN A 157 14.44 -37.40 1.37
C GLN A 157 14.56 -35.95 0.86
N ILE A 158 15.07 -35.75 -0.36
CA ILE A 158 15.13 -34.43 -1.00
C ILE A 158 13.72 -33.85 -1.16
N GLN A 159 12.76 -34.65 -1.61
CA GLN A 159 11.37 -34.18 -1.78
C GLN A 159 10.70 -33.81 -0.45
N SER A 160 10.97 -34.58 0.61
CA SER A 160 10.51 -34.30 1.97
C SER A 160 11.12 -32.99 2.50
N SER A 161 12.43 -32.81 2.37
CA SER A 161 13.13 -31.59 2.81
C SER A 161 12.67 -30.36 2.04
N LYS A 162 12.44 -30.47 0.72
CA LYS A 162 11.83 -29.41 -0.09
C LYS A 162 10.44 -29.01 0.41
N SER A 163 9.59 -29.98 0.76
CA SER A 163 8.25 -29.66 1.32
C SER A 163 8.36 -28.97 2.67
N CYS A 164 9.25 -29.45 3.56
CA CYS A 164 9.51 -28.83 4.86
C CYS A 164 9.95 -27.36 4.71
N LEU A 165 10.88 -27.09 3.79
CA LEU A 165 11.40 -25.75 3.55
C LEU A 165 10.32 -24.81 2.98
N GLU A 166 9.48 -25.30 2.06
CA GLU A 166 8.34 -24.52 1.57
C GLU A 166 7.28 -24.26 2.65
N ASP A 167 7.05 -25.21 3.55
CA ASP A 167 6.15 -25.01 4.69
C ASP A 167 6.73 -24.00 5.69
N LEU A 168 8.02 -24.05 5.98
CA LEU A 168 8.70 -23.02 6.78
C LEU A 168 8.58 -21.64 6.11
N LYS A 169 8.80 -21.54 4.80
CA LYS A 169 8.63 -20.27 4.05
C LYS A 169 7.20 -19.75 4.16
N ARG A 170 6.20 -20.61 4.01
CA ARG A 170 4.78 -20.22 4.13
C ARG A 170 4.45 -19.73 5.54
N HIS A 171 4.90 -20.43 6.58
CA HIS A 171 4.65 -20.04 7.97
C HIS A 171 5.39 -18.75 8.36
N ASN A 172 6.55 -18.50 7.75
CA ASN A 172 7.39 -17.34 8.05
C ASN A 172 7.25 -16.18 7.05
N ALA A 173 6.37 -16.30 6.06
CA ALA A 173 6.11 -15.22 5.11
C ALA A 173 5.64 -13.96 5.86
N PRO A 174 6.17 -12.76 5.55
CA PRO A 174 5.79 -11.53 6.25
C PRO A 174 4.26 -11.30 6.24
N SER A 175 3.61 -11.66 5.14
CA SER A 175 2.17 -11.47 4.93
C SER A 175 1.29 -12.41 5.76
N THR A 176 1.80 -13.49 6.36
CA THR A 176 1.03 -14.38 7.24
C THR A 176 1.05 -13.92 8.70
N ARG A 177 2.07 -13.17 9.11
CA ARG A 177 2.23 -12.71 10.51
C ARG A 177 1.51 -11.40 10.85
N ILE A 178 1.27 -10.56 9.86
CA ILE A 178 0.58 -9.28 10.09
C ILE A 178 -0.90 -9.57 10.38
N PRO A 179 -1.48 -9.11 11.51
CA PRO A 179 -2.90 -9.31 11.80
C PRO A 179 -3.80 -8.68 10.72
N ASP A 180 -4.98 -9.26 10.49
CA ASP A 180 -5.91 -8.77 9.45
C ASP A 180 -6.27 -7.29 9.64
N ASP A 181 -6.43 -6.83 10.89
CA ASP A 181 -6.75 -5.42 11.17
C ASP A 181 -5.62 -4.46 10.80
N ILE A 182 -4.37 -4.89 10.97
CA ILE A 182 -3.21 -4.11 10.54
C ILE A 182 -3.09 -4.13 9.02
N LEU A 183 -3.34 -5.27 8.37
CA LEU A 183 -3.43 -5.33 6.90
C LEU A 183 -4.54 -4.44 6.36
N ARG A 184 -5.73 -4.43 6.97
CA ARG A 184 -6.82 -3.50 6.63
C ARG A 184 -6.38 -2.05 6.76
N LEU A 185 -5.67 -1.71 7.83
CA LEU A 185 -5.16 -0.35 8.03
C LEU A 185 -4.11 0.02 6.98
N ILE A 186 -3.18 -0.89 6.66
CA ILE A 186 -2.21 -0.70 5.58
C ILE A 186 -2.94 -0.51 4.25
N PHE A 187 -3.91 -1.37 3.91
CA PHE A 187 -4.67 -1.26 2.67
C PHE A 187 -5.49 0.03 2.62
N ARG A 188 -6.13 0.42 3.72
CA ARG A 188 -6.84 1.70 3.79
C ARG A 188 -5.92 2.87 3.56
N ASN A 189 -4.70 2.87 4.10
CA ASN A 189 -3.75 3.95 3.83
C ASN A 189 -3.16 3.87 2.41
N ALA A 190 -2.93 2.66 1.90
CA ALA A 190 -2.46 2.44 0.52
C ALA A 190 -3.53 2.80 -0.52
N VAL A 191 -4.82 2.79 -0.14
CA VAL A 191 -5.97 3.07 -1.01
C VAL A 191 -6.59 4.45 -0.79
N ALA A 192 -6.48 5.01 0.43
CA ALA A 192 -7.05 6.31 0.73
C ALA A 192 -6.36 7.42 -0.04
N PHE A 193 -7.18 8.30 -0.63
CA PHE A 193 -6.80 9.67 -0.94
C PHE A 193 -6.63 10.43 0.36
N ASP A 194 -5.53 11.16 0.53
CA ASP A 194 -5.38 11.99 1.71
C ASP A 194 -6.46 13.08 1.69
N ARG A 195 -7.49 12.90 2.54
CA ARG A 195 -8.64 13.80 2.64
C ARG A 195 -8.25 15.23 2.96
N THR A 196 -7.09 15.44 3.58
CA THR A 196 -6.60 16.77 3.95
C THR A 196 -5.95 17.50 2.77
N HIS A 197 -5.42 16.76 1.78
CA HIS A 197 -4.76 17.31 0.60
C HIS A 197 -5.66 17.46 -0.63
N GLN A 198 -6.93 17.04 -0.55
CA GLN A 198 -7.98 17.16 -1.59
C GLN A 198 -8.32 18.59 -2.04
N ARG A 199 -7.61 19.61 -1.54
CA ARG A 199 -7.75 21.01 -1.97
C ARG A 199 -6.64 21.46 -2.91
N SER A 200 -5.54 20.71 -3.03
CA SER A 200 -4.46 21.05 -3.96
C SER A 200 -4.63 20.31 -5.29
N PRO A 201 -4.80 21.03 -6.40
CA PRO A 201 -4.80 20.45 -7.74
C PRO A 201 -3.58 19.57 -8.04
N SER A 202 -2.39 19.96 -7.54
CA SER A 202 -1.15 19.22 -7.79
C SER A 202 -1.16 17.85 -7.12
N VAL A 203 -1.58 17.78 -5.85
CA VAL A 203 -1.65 16.52 -5.10
C VAL A 203 -2.70 15.61 -5.70
N PHE A 204 -3.86 16.16 -6.07
CA PHE A 204 -4.90 15.42 -6.78
C PHE A 204 -4.33 14.77 -8.05
N LEU A 205 -3.58 15.51 -8.87
CA LEU A 205 -3.03 15.00 -10.13
C LEU A 205 -1.96 13.92 -9.90
N GLU A 206 -1.09 14.09 -8.90
CA GLU A 206 -0.10 13.08 -8.52
C GLU A 206 -0.76 11.77 -8.07
N GLU A 207 -1.74 11.86 -7.15
CA GLU A 207 -2.52 10.71 -6.67
C GLU A 207 -3.31 10.04 -7.81
N TRP A 208 -3.90 10.86 -8.69
CA TRP A 208 -4.62 10.42 -9.88
C TRP A 208 -3.72 9.58 -10.79
N ASN A 209 -2.56 10.10 -11.16
CA ASN A 209 -1.62 9.44 -12.06
C ASN A 209 -1.15 8.10 -11.49
N PHE A 210 -0.84 8.07 -10.18
CA PHE A 210 -0.49 6.84 -9.49
C PHE A 210 -1.61 5.79 -9.59
N ARG A 211 -2.86 6.17 -9.35
CA ARG A 211 -4.03 5.26 -9.36
C ARG A 211 -4.40 4.75 -10.73
N VAL A 212 -4.35 5.60 -11.75
CA VAL A 212 -4.60 5.17 -13.14
C VAL A 212 -3.54 4.18 -13.60
N GLN A 213 -2.29 4.35 -13.15
CA GLN A 213 -1.20 3.41 -13.45
C GLN A 213 -1.37 2.07 -12.71
N TYR A 214 -1.95 2.07 -11.52
CA TYR A 214 -2.10 0.89 -10.66
C TYR A 214 -3.54 0.75 -10.12
N PRO A 215 -4.54 0.46 -10.98
CA PRO A 215 -5.92 0.28 -10.52
C PRO A 215 -5.96 -0.90 -9.54
N GLU A 216 -6.49 -0.71 -8.32
CA GLU A 216 -6.46 -1.54 -7.09
C GLU A 216 -6.57 -3.09 -7.16
N ILE A 217 -6.73 -3.63 -8.36
CA ILE A 217 -6.48 -5.02 -8.76
C ILE A 217 -5.19 -5.62 -8.12
N PRO A 218 -4.04 -4.93 -7.97
CA PRO A 218 -2.84 -5.49 -7.36
C PRO A 218 -3.05 -6.09 -5.98
N LEU A 219 -3.85 -5.45 -5.10
CA LEU A 219 -4.00 -5.95 -3.72
C LEU A 219 -4.78 -7.27 -3.68
N SER A 220 -5.82 -7.38 -4.53
CA SER A 220 -6.64 -8.59 -4.64
C SER A 220 -5.94 -9.76 -5.36
N SER A 221 -4.82 -9.51 -6.04
CA SER A 221 -4.09 -10.54 -6.80
C SER A 221 -2.89 -11.14 -6.05
N VAL A 222 -2.41 -10.50 -4.96
CA VAL A 222 -1.20 -10.93 -4.22
C VAL A 222 -1.33 -12.36 -3.67
N CYS A 223 -2.30 -12.61 -2.80
CA CYS A 223 -2.55 -13.93 -2.22
C CYS A 223 -4.01 -14.07 -1.80
N HIS A 224 -4.43 -15.30 -1.48
CA HIS A 224 -5.80 -15.58 -1.04
C HIS A 224 -6.21 -14.72 0.16
N ARG A 225 -5.35 -14.61 1.19
CA ARG A 225 -5.63 -13.83 2.39
C ARG A 225 -5.87 -12.35 2.08
N TRP A 226 -5.01 -11.74 1.27
CA TRP A 226 -5.15 -10.33 0.88
C TRP A 226 -6.46 -10.13 0.11
N ARG A 227 -6.78 -11.03 -0.83
CA ARG A 227 -8.05 -11.00 -1.55
C ARG A 227 -9.26 -11.04 -0.61
N THR A 228 -9.27 -11.97 0.35
CA THR A 228 -10.34 -12.06 1.35
C THR A 228 -10.48 -10.75 2.12
N ILE A 229 -9.38 -10.24 2.69
CA ILE A 229 -9.40 -8.99 3.47
C ILE A 229 -9.92 -7.81 2.65
N VAL A 230 -9.46 -7.67 1.40
CA VAL A 230 -9.85 -6.53 0.55
C VAL A 230 -11.31 -6.64 0.11
N LEU A 231 -11.80 -7.85 -0.23
CA LEU A 231 -13.20 -8.06 -0.58
C LEU A 231 -14.15 -7.89 0.63
N ASP A 232 -13.67 -8.18 1.84
CA ASP A 232 -14.43 -8.03 3.09
C ASP A 232 -14.46 -6.58 3.62
N ASP A 233 -13.68 -5.65 3.04
CA ASP A 233 -13.69 -4.23 3.43
C ASP A 233 -14.22 -3.33 2.30
N PRO A 234 -15.54 -3.06 2.29
CA PRO A 234 -16.18 -2.20 1.28
C PRO A 234 -15.61 -0.78 1.21
N THR A 235 -14.96 -0.29 2.27
CA THR A 235 -14.43 1.09 2.29
C THR A 235 -13.25 1.27 1.34
N LEU A 236 -12.52 0.20 1.03
CA LEU A 236 -11.41 0.23 0.07
C LEU A 236 -11.90 0.53 -1.35
N TRP A 237 -13.14 0.16 -1.68
CA TRP A 237 -13.71 0.31 -3.02
C TRP A 237 -14.55 1.59 -3.18
N SER A 238 -14.62 2.40 -2.12
CA SER A 238 -15.47 3.60 -2.09
C SER A 238 -14.86 4.82 -2.79
N GLN A 239 -13.56 4.81 -3.05
CA GLN A 239 -12.82 5.95 -3.62
C GLN A 239 -12.46 5.63 -5.07
N ILE A 240 -13.18 6.22 -6.02
CA ILE A 240 -13.10 5.79 -7.43
C ILE A 240 -12.61 6.92 -8.32
N CYS A 241 -11.54 6.63 -9.05
CA CYS A 241 -11.01 7.48 -10.10
C CYS A 241 -11.71 7.19 -11.44
N VAL A 242 -12.38 8.20 -12.00
CA VAL A 242 -13.02 8.15 -13.32
C VAL A 242 -12.22 8.96 -14.36
N PRO A 243 -11.46 8.31 -15.27
CA PRO A 243 -10.67 9.03 -16.26
C PRO A 243 -11.56 9.78 -17.26
N HIS A 244 -11.02 10.86 -17.85
CA HIS A 244 -11.69 11.64 -18.88
C HIS A 244 -12.13 10.83 -20.12
N TYR A 245 -11.55 9.65 -20.33
CA TYR A 245 -11.99 8.70 -21.36
C TYR A 245 -12.61 7.48 -20.68
N PHE A 246 -13.83 7.13 -21.09
CA PHE A 246 -14.50 5.96 -20.56
C PHE A 246 -14.57 4.85 -21.61
N THR A 247 -13.79 3.80 -21.40
CA THR A 247 -13.84 2.60 -22.24
C THR A 247 -14.87 1.61 -21.67
N PRO A 248 -15.44 0.69 -22.47
CA PRO A 248 -16.31 -0.36 -21.95
C PRO A 248 -15.67 -1.22 -20.85
N GLY A 249 -14.34 -1.38 -20.85
CA GLY A 249 -13.60 -2.07 -19.79
C GLY A 249 -13.60 -1.29 -18.47
N LEU A 250 -13.40 0.03 -18.53
CA LEU A 250 -13.46 0.90 -17.36
C LEU A 250 -14.87 0.95 -16.76
N ARG A 251 -15.91 0.89 -17.61
CA ARG A 251 -17.30 0.75 -17.15
C ARG A 251 -17.51 -0.47 -16.27
N ARG A 252 -17.09 -1.64 -16.75
CA ARG A 252 -17.22 -2.89 -16.00
C ARG A 252 -16.44 -2.85 -14.69
N LEU A 253 -15.26 -2.24 -14.70
CA LEU A 253 -14.45 -2.04 -13.50
C LEU A 253 -15.17 -1.12 -12.49
N PHE A 254 -15.73 -0.01 -12.97
CA PHE A 254 -16.50 0.92 -12.16
C PHE A 254 -17.73 0.26 -11.54
N GLU A 255 -18.54 -0.46 -12.33
CA GLU A 255 -19.69 -1.24 -11.85
C GLU A 255 -19.28 -2.32 -10.84
N HIS A 256 -18.11 -2.93 -11.03
CA HIS A 256 -17.53 -3.88 -10.09
C HIS A 256 -17.19 -3.20 -8.75
N TYR A 257 -16.51 -2.04 -8.78
CA TYR A 257 -16.18 -1.29 -7.57
C TYR A 257 -17.43 -0.81 -6.82
N LEU A 258 -18.44 -0.33 -7.54
CA LEU A 258 -19.73 0.02 -6.95
C LEU A 258 -20.42 -1.18 -6.28
N THR A 259 -20.23 -2.39 -6.82
CA THR A 259 -20.76 -3.61 -6.22
C THR A 259 -20.02 -3.94 -4.93
N LEU A 260 -18.69 -3.85 -4.93
CA LEU A 260 -17.84 -4.13 -3.77
C LEU A 260 -17.98 -3.09 -2.64
N ALA A 261 -18.13 -1.81 -2.98
CA ALA A 261 -18.35 -0.73 -2.01
C ALA A 261 -19.67 -0.88 -1.24
N SER A 262 -20.62 -1.66 -1.78
CA SER A 262 -21.89 -1.97 -1.12
C SER A 262 -22.58 -0.68 -0.63
N ARG A 263 -22.92 -0.55 0.65
CA ARG A 263 -23.63 0.62 1.21
C ARG A 263 -22.70 1.77 1.63
N VAL A 264 -21.39 1.66 1.41
CA VAL A 264 -20.45 2.73 1.78
C VAL A 264 -20.63 3.92 0.83
N PRO A 265 -20.63 5.17 1.35
CA PRO A 265 -20.71 6.35 0.50
C PRO A 265 -19.58 6.40 -0.54
N ILE A 266 -19.93 6.64 -1.79
CA ILE A 266 -18.96 6.69 -2.90
C ILE A 266 -18.33 8.09 -2.98
N HIS A 267 -17.01 8.11 -3.17
CA HIS A 267 -16.19 9.29 -3.38
C HIS A 267 -15.61 9.23 -4.80
N LEU A 268 -16.12 10.07 -5.71
CA LEU A 268 -15.65 10.11 -7.09
C LEU A 268 -14.58 11.18 -7.27
N TYR A 269 -13.55 10.83 -8.04
CA TYR A 269 -12.52 11.74 -8.52
C TYR A 269 -12.57 11.72 -10.05
N ILE A 270 -12.72 12.89 -10.67
CA ILE A 270 -12.85 13.04 -12.11
C ILE A 270 -11.80 14.03 -12.56
N LEU A 271 -10.90 13.61 -13.47
CA LEU A 271 -9.92 14.48 -14.09
C LEU A 271 -10.37 14.84 -15.51
N ILE A 272 -10.40 16.13 -15.84
CA ILE A 272 -10.74 16.66 -17.16
C ILE A 272 -9.49 17.28 -17.78
N LEU A 273 -8.88 16.58 -18.75
CA LEU A 273 -7.68 17.03 -19.45
C LEU A 273 -7.95 17.85 -20.72
N ARG A 274 -9.13 17.65 -21.34
CA ARG A 274 -9.52 18.25 -22.63
C ARG A 274 -10.99 18.58 -22.61
N GLU A 275 -11.46 19.38 -23.58
CA GLU A 275 -12.89 19.67 -23.74
C GLU A 275 -13.70 18.39 -23.56
N PRO A 276 -14.74 18.41 -22.72
CA PRO A 276 -15.47 17.22 -22.39
C PRO A 276 -16.26 16.90 -23.65
N ARG A 277 -15.75 15.97 -24.46
CA ARG A 277 -16.66 15.19 -25.28
C ARG A 277 -17.65 14.63 -24.29
N THR A 278 -18.93 14.95 -24.49
CA THR A 278 -20.04 14.51 -23.64
C THR A 278 -19.67 13.16 -23.08
N LEU A 279 -19.56 13.06 -21.75
CA LEU A 279 -19.44 11.78 -21.10
C LEU A 279 -20.43 10.86 -21.79
N PRO A 280 -19.99 9.70 -22.31
CA PRO A 280 -20.85 8.87 -23.15
C PRO A 280 -22.21 8.80 -22.47
N ASP A 281 -23.32 9.01 -23.19
CA ASP A 281 -24.68 9.01 -22.59
C ASP A 281 -24.93 7.75 -21.71
N ASP A 282 -24.12 6.72 -21.96
CA ASP A 282 -23.94 5.47 -21.24
C ASP A 282 -23.36 5.57 -19.82
N LEU A 283 -22.78 6.70 -19.42
CA LEU A 283 -22.24 6.96 -18.09
C LEU A 283 -23.34 7.41 -17.13
N GLN A 284 -24.44 6.67 -17.12
CA GLN A 284 -25.39 6.73 -16.01
C GLN A 284 -24.66 6.18 -14.78
N LEU A 285 -23.95 7.08 -14.10
CA LEU A 285 -23.12 6.84 -12.92
C LEU A 285 -24.01 6.34 -11.79
N GLY A 286 -24.29 5.04 -11.83
CA GLY A 286 -24.96 4.31 -10.79
C GLY A 286 -26.48 4.41 -10.80
N ARG A 287 -27.07 3.40 -10.20
CA ARG A 287 -28.48 3.34 -9.82
C ARG A 287 -28.77 4.46 -8.81
N SER A 288 -29.98 5.02 -8.86
CA SER A 288 -30.46 6.09 -7.96
C SER A 288 -30.49 5.72 -6.47
N ASP A 289 -30.15 4.49 -6.10
CA ASP A 289 -30.15 3.98 -4.73
C ASP A 289 -28.80 4.13 -4.00
N ARG A 290 -27.75 4.61 -4.67
CA ARG A 290 -26.41 4.77 -4.07
C ARG A 290 -26.24 6.14 -3.40
N ILE A 291 -25.53 6.14 -2.28
CA ILE A 291 -25.14 7.36 -1.56
C ILE A 291 -23.79 7.82 -2.08
N TYR A 292 -23.73 9.04 -2.60
CA TYR A 292 -22.48 9.68 -3.00
C TYR A 292 -22.01 10.62 -1.90
N GLY A 293 -20.92 10.25 -1.23
CA GLY A 293 -20.31 11.04 -0.17
C GLY A 293 -19.66 12.30 -0.73
N SER A 294 -18.88 12.17 -1.80
CA SER A 294 -18.33 13.35 -2.48
C SER A 294 -18.06 13.12 -3.95
N ILE A 295 -18.09 14.19 -4.74
CA ILE A 295 -17.60 14.20 -6.11
C ILE A 295 -16.60 15.35 -6.25
N SER A 296 -15.38 15.02 -6.67
CA SER A 296 -14.29 15.97 -6.89
C SER A 296 -13.92 15.96 -8.36
N ILE A 297 -14.10 17.10 -9.03
CA ILE A 297 -13.75 17.31 -10.43
C ILE A 297 -12.53 18.22 -10.47
N LEU A 298 -11.43 17.73 -11.02
CA LEU A 298 -10.27 18.54 -11.37
C LEU A 298 -10.30 18.83 -12.86
N ASN A 299 -10.34 20.11 -13.22
CA ASN A 299 -10.30 20.55 -14.60
C ASN A 299 -8.98 21.26 -14.88
N GLU A 300 -8.24 20.79 -15.87
CA GLU A 300 -7.00 21.43 -16.31
C GLU A 300 -7.24 22.59 -17.29
N ASN A 301 -8.44 22.69 -17.89
CA ASN A 301 -8.79 23.73 -18.84
C ASN A 301 -9.95 24.59 -18.32
N PRO A 302 -9.72 25.86 -17.92
CA PRO A 302 -10.74 26.66 -17.25
C PRO A 302 -11.92 27.03 -18.17
N TYR A 303 -11.73 26.94 -19.49
CA TYR A 303 -12.74 27.25 -20.50
C TYR A 303 -13.65 26.06 -20.84
N THR A 304 -13.36 24.89 -20.28
CA THR A 304 -14.18 23.71 -20.47
C THR A 304 -15.50 23.87 -19.72
N ASP A 305 -16.60 23.90 -20.47
CA ASP A 305 -17.95 23.85 -19.89
C ASP A 305 -18.23 22.45 -19.32
N ILE A 306 -18.33 22.38 -18.00
CA ILE A 306 -18.63 21.13 -17.28
C ILE A 306 -20.12 20.95 -16.98
N SER A 307 -21.00 21.86 -17.46
CA SER A 307 -22.43 21.83 -17.14
C SER A 307 -23.11 20.54 -17.59
N ALA A 308 -22.77 20.05 -18.80
CA ALA A 308 -23.28 18.78 -19.30
C ALA A 308 -22.85 17.59 -18.44
N LEU A 309 -21.62 17.61 -17.91
CA LEU A 309 -21.13 16.60 -16.98
C LEU A 309 -21.90 16.67 -15.65
N LEU A 310 -22.08 17.87 -15.07
CA LEU A 310 -22.82 18.01 -13.81
C LEU A 310 -24.25 17.47 -13.90
N GLN A 311 -24.91 17.61 -15.07
CA GLN A 311 -26.27 17.09 -15.29
C GLN A 311 -26.35 15.56 -15.24
N THR A 312 -25.27 14.84 -15.59
CA THR A 312 -25.23 13.37 -15.59
C THR A 312 -24.75 12.79 -14.26
N LEU A 313 -24.19 13.62 -13.38
CA LEU A 313 -23.70 13.19 -12.09
C LEU A 313 -24.84 12.93 -11.07
N PRO A 314 -24.66 11.94 -10.19
CA PRO A 314 -25.56 11.73 -9.07
C PRO A 314 -25.37 12.82 -8.00
N SER A 315 -26.38 13.01 -7.15
CA SER A 315 -26.38 14.01 -6.08
C SER A 315 -25.37 13.68 -4.96
N PRO A 316 -24.27 14.44 -4.80
CA PRO A 316 -23.29 14.19 -3.75
C PRO A 316 -23.61 15.01 -2.49
N ARG A 317 -23.11 14.56 -1.33
CA ARG A 317 -23.09 15.42 -0.13
C ARG A 317 -22.07 16.55 -0.26
N ILE A 318 -20.92 16.26 -0.87
CA ILE A 318 -19.85 17.25 -1.06
C ILE A 318 -19.47 17.32 -2.53
N LEU A 319 -19.59 18.50 -3.14
CA LEU A 319 -19.11 18.77 -4.50
C LEU A 319 -17.84 19.60 -4.46
N ARG A 320 -16.79 19.18 -5.17
CA ARG A 320 -15.54 19.93 -5.31
C ARG A 320 -15.23 20.16 -6.78
N LEU A 321 -15.13 21.42 -7.18
CA LEU A 321 -14.76 21.84 -8.52
C LEU A 321 -13.42 22.56 -8.41
N LEU A 322 -12.37 21.88 -8.86
CA LEU A 322 -10.98 22.28 -8.70
C LEU A 322 -10.37 22.64 -10.05
N TYR A 323 -9.36 23.51 -10.04
CA TYR A 323 -8.68 23.96 -11.24
C TYR A 323 -7.18 23.64 -11.19
N GLY A 324 -6.69 22.92 -12.21
CA GLY A 324 -5.36 22.31 -12.31
C GLY A 324 -4.17 23.26 -12.21
N HIS A 325 -4.30 24.46 -12.76
CA HIS A 325 -3.13 25.23 -13.19
C HIS A 325 -2.95 26.50 -12.36
N PRO A 326 -2.06 26.52 -11.35
CA PRO A 326 -1.92 27.66 -10.44
C PRO A 326 -1.37 28.93 -11.11
N ASP A 327 -0.58 28.78 -12.19
CA ASP A 327 0.11 29.92 -12.83
C ASP A 327 -0.77 30.71 -13.79
N THR A 328 -1.66 30.02 -14.49
CA THR A 328 -2.71 30.68 -15.24
C THR A 328 -3.68 31.22 -14.19
N ASN A 329 -3.87 32.52 -14.11
CA ASN A 329 -4.89 33.10 -13.25
C ASN A 329 -6.15 33.28 -14.11
N PRO A 330 -6.91 32.22 -14.44
CA PRO A 330 -8.06 32.39 -15.31
C PRO A 330 -9.11 33.23 -14.59
N SER A 331 -9.85 33.99 -15.40
CA SER A 331 -11.13 34.49 -14.94
C SER A 331 -11.98 33.30 -14.51
N PRO A 332 -12.57 33.34 -13.30
CA PRO A 332 -13.36 32.24 -12.80
C PRO A 332 -14.60 31.99 -13.69
N SER A 333 -14.84 30.74 -14.05
CA SER A 333 -15.94 30.34 -14.94
C SER A 333 -17.25 30.22 -14.17
N ILE A 334 -18.34 30.73 -14.73
CA ILE A 334 -19.68 30.58 -14.15
C ILE A 334 -20.24 29.23 -14.57
N ILE A 335 -20.69 28.44 -13.60
CA ILE A 335 -21.28 27.12 -13.81
C ILE A 335 -22.65 27.08 -13.17
N HIS A 336 -23.59 26.43 -13.87
CA HIS A 336 -24.91 26.17 -13.32
C HIS A 336 -24.94 24.83 -12.59
N ILE A 337 -25.24 24.83 -11.29
CA ILE A 337 -25.42 23.61 -10.50
C ILE A 337 -26.85 23.10 -10.75
N PRO A 338 -27.01 21.89 -11.32
CA PRO A 338 -28.31 21.39 -11.70
C PRO A 338 -29.11 20.92 -10.48
N MET A 339 -30.44 21.05 -10.57
CA MET A 339 -31.37 20.75 -9.46
C MET A 339 -31.24 19.34 -8.90
N ASN A 340 -30.92 18.37 -9.75
CA ASN A 340 -30.76 16.97 -9.34
C ASN A 340 -29.59 16.79 -8.35
N MET A 341 -28.60 17.68 -8.33
CA MET A 341 -27.50 17.64 -7.36
C MET A 341 -27.84 18.32 -6.03
N MET A 342 -28.88 19.17 -5.99
CA MET A 342 -29.18 20.01 -4.83
C MET A 342 -29.87 19.23 -3.70
N GLY A 343 -30.48 18.08 -4.00
CA GLY A 343 -31.29 17.34 -3.03
C GLY A 343 -30.52 16.75 -1.84
N SER A 344 -29.21 16.50 -2.00
CA SER A 344 -28.34 15.98 -0.93
C SER A 344 -27.08 16.81 -0.71
N LEU A 345 -26.89 17.91 -1.44
CA LEU A 345 -25.68 18.73 -1.34
C LEU A 345 -25.65 19.49 -0.02
N GLU A 346 -24.66 19.16 0.79
CA GLU A 346 -24.37 19.77 2.09
C GLU A 346 -23.22 20.79 1.97
N GLU A 347 -22.25 20.51 1.11
CA GLU A 347 -21.02 21.28 0.97
C GLU A 347 -20.59 21.47 -0.48
N ILE A 348 -20.18 22.69 -0.85
CA ILE A 348 -19.63 22.98 -2.18
C ILE A 348 -18.29 23.71 -2.10
N HIS A 349 -17.27 23.16 -2.77
CA HIS A 349 -15.94 23.76 -2.88
C HIS A 349 -15.66 24.14 -4.33
N LEU A 350 -15.35 25.40 -4.54
CA LEU A 350 -15.15 26.00 -5.86
C LEU A 350 -13.78 26.67 -5.90
N GLN A 351 -12.91 26.22 -6.79
CA GLN A 351 -11.62 26.83 -7.06
C GLN A 351 -11.60 27.37 -8.49
N HIS A 352 -11.60 28.70 -8.64
CA HIS A 352 -11.76 29.39 -9.93
C HIS A 352 -13.09 29.11 -10.64
N TYR A 353 -14.13 28.78 -9.88
CA TYR A 353 -15.47 28.60 -10.39
C TYR A 353 -16.47 29.42 -9.60
N TRP A 354 -17.46 29.93 -10.29
CA TRP A 354 -18.67 30.45 -9.69
C TRP A 354 -19.81 29.49 -9.93
N ALA A 355 -20.68 29.34 -8.94
CA ALA A 355 -21.84 28.49 -9.06
C ALA A 355 -23.10 29.34 -9.04
N THR A 356 -24.02 29.05 -9.97
CA THR A 356 -25.38 29.58 -10.00
C THR A 356 -26.37 28.43 -9.92
N TRP A 357 -27.54 28.67 -9.35
CA TRP A 357 -28.64 27.71 -9.26
C TRP A 357 -29.95 28.48 -9.33
N THR A 358 -30.98 27.80 -9.81
CA THR A 358 -32.29 28.40 -10.11
C THR A 358 -33.22 28.43 -8.90
N ASP A 359 -33.04 27.52 -7.92
CA ASP A 359 -33.83 27.45 -6.69
C ASP A 359 -32.95 27.58 -5.44
N PRO A 360 -33.50 28.08 -4.31
CA PRO A 360 -32.77 28.13 -3.05
C PRO A 360 -32.33 26.72 -2.64
N ALA A 361 -31.02 26.55 -2.44
CA ALA A 361 -30.40 25.31 -1.95
C ALA A 361 -30.85 25.03 -0.51
N PRO A 362 -31.80 24.11 -0.26
CA PRO A 362 -32.41 24.04 1.06
C PRO A 362 -31.50 23.42 2.13
N SER A 363 -30.41 22.75 1.75
CA SER A 363 -29.54 21.98 2.64
C SER A 363 -28.07 22.41 2.66
N LEU A 364 -27.70 23.49 1.96
CA LEU A 364 -26.28 23.86 1.85
C LEU A 364 -25.77 24.40 3.20
N LEU A 365 -24.95 23.61 3.89
CA LEU A 365 -24.35 23.96 5.18
C LEU A 365 -23.03 24.70 5.00
N GLY A 366 -22.32 24.44 3.91
CA GLY A 366 -20.99 25.00 3.69
C GLY A 366 -20.72 25.42 2.26
N TYR A 367 -20.11 26.59 2.11
CA TYR A 367 -19.68 27.15 0.83
C TYR A 367 -18.22 27.56 0.91
N TRP A 368 -17.38 27.02 0.03
CA TRP A 368 -15.97 27.35 -0.08
C TRP A 368 -15.68 27.84 -1.49
N PHE A 369 -15.10 29.02 -1.60
CA PHE A 369 -14.65 29.61 -2.85
C PHE A 369 -13.20 30.05 -2.73
N THR A 370 -12.40 29.79 -3.75
CA THR A 370 -11.01 30.25 -3.85
C THR A 370 -10.72 30.73 -5.26
N ALA A 371 -10.24 31.95 -5.40
CA ALA A 371 -9.79 32.52 -6.67
C ALA A 371 -8.51 33.32 -6.48
N SER A 372 -7.63 33.28 -7.48
CA SER A 372 -6.35 33.99 -7.43
C SER A 372 -6.42 35.42 -7.96
N LYS A 373 -7.36 35.75 -8.84
CA LYS A 373 -7.67 37.11 -9.33
C LYS A 373 -9.13 37.13 -9.81
N SER A 374 -10.01 37.86 -9.13
CA SER A 374 -11.33 38.17 -9.69
C SER A 374 -11.31 39.57 -10.33
N SER A 375 -11.65 39.66 -11.61
CA SER A 375 -11.84 40.94 -12.33
C SER A 375 -13.31 41.28 -12.55
N LEU A 376 -14.21 40.35 -12.21
CA LEU A 376 -15.64 40.49 -12.39
C LEU A 376 -16.25 41.26 -11.22
N ALA A 377 -17.08 42.25 -11.54
CA ALA A 377 -17.88 43.01 -10.59
C ALA A 377 -18.82 42.07 -9.82
N THR A 378 -18.38 41.77 -8.61
CA THR A 378 -18.83 40.85 -7.54
C THR A 378 -20.25 40.98 -7.00
N HIS A 379 -21.24 41.51 -7.73
CA HIS A 379 -22.50 41.95 -7.08
C HIS A 379 -23.65 40.94 -7.00
N GLU A 380 -23.74 39.93 -7.87
CA GLU A 380 -24.93 39.03 -7.88
C GLU A 380 -24.71 37.65 -7.25
N MET A 381 -23.50 37.38 -6.71
CA MET A 381 -22.95 36.02 -6.75
C MET A 381 -23.11 35.17 -5.49
N VAL A 382 -23.47 35.76 -4.35
CA VAL A 382 -24.05 35.02 -3.22
C VAL A 382 -25.44 35.59 -3.02
N HIS A 383 -26.36 35.13 -3.86
CA HIS A 383 -27.73 35.65 -3.87
C HIS A 383 -28.32 35.56 -2.44
N PRO A 384 -28.96 36.61 -1.91
CA PRO A 384 -29.57 36.62 -0.57
C PRO A 384 -30.54 35.47 -0.27
N THR A 385 -30.97 34.74 -1.30
CA THR A 385 -31.84 33.55 -1.18
C THR A 385 -31.10 32.30 -0.70
N LEU A 386 -29.76 32.30 -0.67
CA LEU A 386 -28.93 31.22 -0.12
C LEU A 386 -28.84 31.18 1.39
N VAL A 387 -29.26 32.28 2.00
CA VAL A 387 -28.80 32.70 3.31
C VAL A 387 -29.39 31.93 4.50
N PRO A 388 -30.57 31.27 4.46
CA PRO A 388 -31.14 30.81 5.72
C PRO A 388 -30.41 29.60 6.34
N MET A 389 -29.53 28.87 5.64
CA MET A 389 -28.93 27.64 6.18
C MET A 389 -27.40 27.53 6.17
N ILE A 390 -26.68 28.44 5.49
CA ILE A 390 -25.22 28.36 5.42
C ILE A 390 -24.62 28.61 6.81
N LYS A 391 -23.95 27.60 7.37
CA LYS A 391 -23.21 27.70 8.62
C LYS A 391 -21.76 28.10 8.40
N THR A 392 -21.17 27.68 7.29
CA THR A 392 -19.75 27.89 6.98
C THR A 392 -19.61 28.59 5.63
N LEU A 393 -19.00 29.76 5.64
CA LEU A 393 -18.71 30.55 4.45
C LEU A 393 -17.20 30.79 4.36
N ASN A 394 -16.53 30.28 3.33
CA ASN A 394 -15.12 30.51 3.10
C ASN A 394 -14.93 31.13 1.71
N ILE A 395 -14.44 32.38 1.62
CA ILE A 395 -14.18 33.08 0.37
C ILE A 395 -12.74 33.61 0.37
N ILE A 396 -11.86 32.94 -0.36
CA ILE A 396 -10.45 33.28 -0.45
C ILE A 396 -10.20 33.92 -1.81
N ASP A 397 -10.17 35.25 -1.85
CA ASP A 397 -9.86 36.03 -3.05
C ASP A 397 -8.68 36.97 -2.78
N SER A 398 -7.73 37.07 -3.71
CA SER A 398 -6.55 37.92 -3.53
C SER A 398 -6.84 39.40 -3.78
N ASN A 399 -7.88 39.73 -4.55
CA ASN A 399 -8.14 41.09 -4.98
C ASN A 399 -9.66 41.37 -5.08
N PRO A 400 -10.34 41.62 -3.96
CA PRO A 400 -11.70 42.15 -3.99
C PRO A 400 -11.75 43.42 -4.85
N GLY A 401 -12.49 43.40 -5.95
CA GLY A 401 -12.93 44.64 -6.58
C GLY A 401 -13.70 45.50 -5.57
N PRO A 402 -13.69 46.85 -5.69
CA PRO A 402 -14.50 47.70 -4.84
C PRO A 402 -15.98 47.34 -5.04
N ILE A 403 -16.66 46.99 -3.95
CA ILE A 403 -18.07 46.60 -3.98
C ILE A 403 -18.82 47.65 -3.16
N THR A 404 -19.79 48.31 -3.77
CA THR A 404 -20.65 49.30 -3.10
C THR A 404 -22.10 48.85 -3.14
N PRO A 405 -22.53 47.88 -2.32
CA PRO A 405 -23.95 47.66 -2.12
C PRO A 405 -24.50 48.83 -1.30
N SER A 406 -25.70 49.28 -1.64
CA SER A 406 -26.37 50.38 -0.94
C SER A 406 -26.88 49.99 0.45
N THR A 407 -27.00 48.68 0.76
CA THR A 407 -27.53 48.15 2.02
C THR A 407 -26.74 46.92 2.46
N PRO A 408 -26.31 46.82 3.74
CA PRO A 408 -25.62 45.64 4.24
C PRO A 408 -26.57 44.43 4.33
N LEU A 409 -26.11 43.27 3.86
CA LEU A 409 -26.79 41.99 3.95
C LEU A 409 -26.51 41.31 5.30
N ILE A 410 -27.54 40.74 5.93
CA ILE A 410 -27.42 40.09 7.23
C ILE A 410 -27.47 38.57 7.06
N TYR A 411 -26.40 37.89 7.49
CA TYR A 411 -26.25 36.44 7.46
C TYR A 411 -26.38 35.90 8.89
N THR A 412 -27.60 35.60 9.30
CA THR A 412 -27.91 35.22 10.68
C THR A 412 -27.48 33.81 11.06
N THR A 413 -27.17 32.95 10.08
CA THR A 413 -26.86 31.52 10.30
C THR A 413 -25.39 31.17 10.14
N VAL A 414 -24.58 32.09 9.60
CA VAL A 414 -23.15 31.87 9.38
C VAL A 414 -22.43 31.91 10.74
N GLU A 415 -21.93 30.75 11.15
CA GLU A 415 -21.16 30.56 12.38
C GLU A 415 -19.65 30.61 12.13
N GLN A 416 -19.22 30.28 10.91
CA GLN A 416 -17.81 30.24 10.51
C GLN A 416 -17.62 31.04 9.22
N LEU A 417 -16.77 32.04 9.28
CA LEU A 417 -16.34 32.84 8.13
C LEU A 417 -14.86 32.60 7.90
N GLY A 418 -14.43 32.26 6.69
CA GLY A 418 -13.04 32.36 6.30
C GLY A 418 -12.85 33.22 5.08
N CYS A 419 -11.82 34.05 5.09
CA CYS A 419 -11.55 34.94 3.97
C CYS A 419 -10.11 35.41 3.94
N SER A 420 -9.70 36.02 2.81
CA SER A 420 -8.44 36.74 2.80
C SER A 420 -8.54 38.03 3.63
N LEU A 421 -7.41 38.47 4.20
CA LEU A 421 -7.35 39.71 4.98
C LEU A 421 -7.82 40.93 4.17
N PRO A 422 -7.35 41.17 2.92
CA PRO A 422 -7.81 42.32 2.13
C PRO A 422 -9.32 42.26 1.85
N TYR A 423 -9.85 41.07 1.52
CA TYR A 423 -11.28 40.88 1.25
C TYR A 423 -12.13 41.13 2.49
N PHE A 424 -11.63 40.75 3.67
CA PHE A 424 -12.31 41.05 4.92
C PHE A 424 -12.48 42.56 5.13
N MET A 425 -11.37 43.30 4.95
CA MET A 425 -11.30 44.72 5.27
C MET A 425 -11.97 45.63 4.24
N SER A 426 -11.90 45.30 2.95
CA SER A 426 -12.48 46.15 1.90
C SER A 426 -13.95 45.83 1.63
N SER A 427 -14.37 44.58 1.85
CA SER A 427 -15.69 44.11 1.43
C SER A 427 -16.55 43.61 2.59
N TYR A 428 -16.08 42.59 3.33
CA TYR A 428 -16.98 41.88 4.26
C TYR A 428 -17.53 42.76 5.37
N CYS A 429 -16.67 43.52 6.05
CA CYS A 429 -17.08 44.33 7.19
C CYS A 429 -18.04 45.48 6.82
N HIS A 430 -18.05 45.92 5.56
CA HIS A 430 -18.94 46.99 5.10
C HIS A 430 -20.31 46.49 4.68
N GLN A 431 -20.35 45.31 4.10
CA GLN A 431 -21.49 44.86 3.32
C GLN A 431 -22.25 43.75 3.99
N PHE A 432 -21.64 43.09 4.97
CA PHE A 432 -22.21 41.92 5.60
C PHE A 432 -22.23 42.07 7.11
N ARG A 433 -23.25 41.47 7.73
CA ARG A 433 -23.38 41.35 9.19
C ARG A 433 -23.56 39.88 9.53
N PHE A 434 -22.78 39.42 10.52
CA PHE A 434 -22.72 38.02 10.93
C PHE A 434 -23.00 37.91 12.43
N PRO A 435 -24.24 38.09 12.89
CA PRO A 435 -24.56 38.11 14.34
C PRO A 435 -24.29 36.77 15.04
N SER A 436 -24.22 35.67 14.30
CA SER A 436 -23.94 34.33 14.84
C SER A 436 -22.47 33.89 14.66
N LEU A 437 -21.58 34.79 14.25
CA LEU A 437 -20.20 34.45 13.94
C LEU A 437 -19.44 33.99 15.19
N LYS A 438 -19.00 32.74 15.19
CA LYS A 438 -18.21 32.12 16.27
C LYS A 438 -16.74 31.98 15.90
N LEU A 439 -16.45 31.76 14.62
CA LEU A 439 -15.10 31.56 14.09
C LEU A 439 -14.85 32.48 12.89
N LEU A 440 -13.78 33.28 12.95
CA LEU A 440 -13.23 33.99 11.80
C LEU A 440 -11.87 33.39 11.41
N ALA A 441 -11.73 32.89 10.18
CA ALA A 441 -10.51 32.34 9.63
C ALA A 441 -9.89 33.30 8.61
N ILE A 442 -8.80 33.97 8.98
CA ILE A 442 -8.14 34.96 8.14
C ILE A 442 -6.93 34.34 7.46
N ILE A 443 -6.93 34.45 6.13
CA ILE A 443 -5.79 34.11 5.28
C ILE A 443 -5.07 35.40 4.90
N CYS A 444 -3.88 35.60 5.46
CA CYS A 444 -3.05 36.77 5.18
C CYS A 444 -2.35 36.61 3.82
N ARG A 445 -3.11 36.85 2.75
CA ARG A 445 -2.62 36.95 1.38
C ARG A 445 -2.98 38.32 0.83
N GLY A 446 -1.98 39.08 0.37
CA GLY A 446 -2.16 40.41 -0.21
C GLY A 446 -1.77 41.56 0.72
N LYS A 447 -1.95 42.78 0.22
CA LYS A 447 -1.64 44.02 0.93
C LYS A 447 -2.85 44.47 1.73
N GLY A 448 -2.60 44.92 2.95
CA GLY A 448 -3.58 45.53 3.81
C GLY A 448 -2.87 46.45 4.80
N THR A 449 -3.61 47.40 5.34
CA THR A 449 -3.11 48.34 6.33
C THR A 449 -3.79 48.11 7.66
N ILE A 450 -3.11 48.50 8.74
CA ILE A 450 -3.68 48.42 10.08
C ILE A 450 -4.91 49.35 10.23
N GLU A 451 -4.96 50.45 9.48
CA GLU A 451 -6.10 51.38 9.51
C GLU A 451 -7.35 50.78 8.87
N GLU A 452 -7.21 50.07 7.75
CA GLU A 452 -8.30 49.31 7.15
C GLU A 452 -8.83 48.24 8.11
N TRP A 453 -7.94 47.59 8.87
CA TRP A 453 -8.34 46.61 9.88
C TRP A 453 -9.06 47.26 11.07
N LYS A 454 -8.56 48.39 11.59
CA LYS A 454 -9.23 49.17 12.64
C LYS A 454 -10.63 49.58 12.20
N HIS A 455 -10.75 50.06 10.96
CA HIS A 455 -12.03 50.41 10.36
C HIS A 455 -12.96 49.20 10.23
N ALA A 456 -12.44 48.04 9.81
CA ALA A 456 -13.21 46.81 9.74
C ALA A 456 -13.73 46.36 11.12
N LEU A 457 -12.87 46.40 12.15
CA LEU A 457 -13.24 46.08 13.53
C LEU A 457 -14.33 47.01 14.07
N HIS A 458 -14.23 48.32 13.79
CA HIS A 458 -15.24 49.29 14.23
C HIS A 458 -16.64 49.01 13.64
N ASN A 459 -16.67 48.44 12.43
CA ASN A 459 -17.91 48.09 11.75
C ASN A 459 -18.52 46.75 12.19
N MET A 460 -17.78 45.95 12.95
CA MET A 460 -18.30 44.71 13.54
C MET A 460 -19.03 45.01 14.84
N GLU A 461 -20.28 44.57 14.93
CA GLU A 461 -21.08 44.70 16.16
C GLU A 461 -20.53 43.79 17.28
N THR A 462 -20.15 42.56 16.93
CA THR A 462 -19.53 41.59 17.83
C THR A 462 -18.38 40.88 17.12
N PHE A 463 -17.21 40.85 17.75
CA PHE A 463 -16.09 40.07 17.25
C PHE A 463 -16.21 38.61 17.70
N PRO A 464 -15.93 37.61 16.83
CA PRO A 464 -15.99 36.20 17.22
C PRO A 464 -15.00 35.84 18.31
N THR A 465 -15.39 34.93 19.20
CA THR A 465 -14.52 34.45 20.28
C THR A 465 -13.36 33.60 19.78
N THR A 466 -13.46 33.05 18.56
CA THR A 466 -12.40 32.25 17.92
C THR A 466 -11.88 32.91 16.65
N LEU A 467 -10.57 33.06 16.57
CA LEU A 467 -9.86 33.52 15.38
C LEU A 467 -8.90 32.44 14.91
N ALA A 468 -8.99 32.05 13.65
CA ALA A 468 -7.99 31.24 12.98
C ALA A 468 -7.16 32.11 12.04
N CYS A 469 -5.85 31.97 12.07
CA CYS A 469 -4.94 32.74 11.27
C CYS A 469 -4.01 31.81 10.48
N PHE A 470 -3.89 32.13 9.20
CA PHE A 470 -2.97 31.49 8.28
C PHE A 470 -2.29 32.55 7.43
N SER A 471 -0.97 32.63 7.51
CA SER A 471 -0.13 33.53 6.72
C SER A 471 0.79 32.68 5.85
N THR A 472 0.72 32.87 4.53
CA THR A 472 1.72 32.32 3.62
C THR A 472 2.93 33.24 3.59
N GLN A 473 3.90 33.03 4.50
CA GLN A 473 5.24 33.65 4.61
C GLN A 473 5.43 35.18 4.48
N GLN A 474 4.43 35.98 4.05
CA GLN A 474 4.70 37.34 3.57
C GLN A 474 4.42 38.45 4.60
N HIS A 475 3.51 38.28 5.58
CA HIS A 475 3.19 39.37 6.52
C HIS A 475 2.74 38.90 7.93
N PRO A 476 3.54 38.08 8.66
CA PRO A 476 3.20 37.68 10.03
C PRO A 476 3.02 38.89 10.97
N LEU A 477 3.78 39.96 10.75
CA LEU A 477 3.68 41.20 11.53
C LEU A 477 2.30 41.85 11.45
N LEU A 478 1.77 42.06 10.23
CA LEU A 478 0.46 42.67 10.04
C LEU A 478 -0.62 41.82 10.69
N LEU A 479 -0.55 40.50 10.52
CA LEU A 479 -1.49 39.57 11.12
C LEU A 479 -1.49 39.69 12.66
N ILE A 480 -0.32 39.72 13.30
CA ILE A 480 -0.23 39.88 14.75
C ILE A 480 -0.71 41.26 15.21
N GLN A 481 -0.39 42.33 14.47
CA GLN A 481 -0.95 43.66 14.73
C GLN A 481 -2.49 43.63 14.68
N CYS A 482 -3.08 42.97 13.68
CA CYS A 482 -4.53 42.80 13.58
C CYS A 482 -5.09 42.01 14.78
N VAL A 483 -4.45 40.89 15.14
CA VAL A 483 -4.86 40.04 16.27
C VAL A 483 -4.83 40.83 17.58
N SER A 484 -3.81 41.67 17.78
CA SER A 484 -3.64 42.47 19.00
C SER A 484 -4.69 43.58 19.19
N LEU A 485 -5.49 43.90 18.17
CA LEU A 485 -6.56 44.88 18.28
C LEU A 485 -7.91 44.26 18.68
N ILE A 486 -7.99 42.94 18.75
CA ILE A 486 -9.21 42.20 19.06
C ILE A 486 -9.38 42.09 20.57
N LYS A 487 -10.49 42.64 21.10
CA LYS A 487 -10.87 42.49 22.51
C LYS A 487 -11.74 41.24 22.69
N GLY A 488 -11.56 40.51 23.80
CA GLY A 488 -12.37 39.31 24.09
C GLY A 488 -12.03 38.08 23.27
N LEU A 489 -10.83 38.01 22.68
CA LEU A 489 -10.38 36.83 21.95
C LEU A 489 -10.11 35.67 22.90
N GLU A 490 -10.95 34.63 22.85
CA GLU A 490 -10.83 33.47 23.75
C GLU A 490 -9.98 32.35 23.14
N THR A 491 -10.08 32.15 21.82
CA THR A 491 -9.38 31.07 21.13
C THR A 491 -8.63 31.58 19.90
N LEU A 492 -7.33 31.32 19.85
CA LEU A 492 -6.48 31.63 18.71
C LEU A 492 -6.03 30.32 18.06
N ARG A 493 -6.28 30.18 16.77
CA ARG A 493 -5.80 29.05 15.98
C ARG A 493 -4.72 29.52 15.00
N LEU A 494 -3.53 28.95 15.09
CA LEU A 494 -2.42 29.23 14.17
C LEU A 494 -2.15 27.99 13.33
N LEU A 495 -1.93 28.20 12.02
CA LEU A 495 -1.68 27.14 11.05
C LEU A 495 -0.27 27.22 10.47
N SER A 496 0.38 26.07 10.28
CA SER A 496 1.61 25.91 9.49
C SER A 496 2.76 26.83 9.95
N ASP A 497 3.38 27.56 9.02
CA ASP A 497 4.51 28.48 9.14
C ASP A 497 4.18 29.77 9.91
N THR A 498 2.90 30.04 10.16
CA THR A 498 2.47 31.20 10.94
C THR A 498 2.79 31.04 12.43
N VAL A 499 2.97 29.81 12.90
CA VAL A 499 3.11 29.48 14.31
C VAL A 499 4.37 30.10 14.90
N ASP A 500 5.55 29.83 14.33
CA ASP A 500 6.81 30.31 14.91
C ASP A 500 6.90 31.83 14.85
N HIS A 501 6.81 32.41 13.65
CA HIS A 501 6.88 33.84 13.47
C HIS A 501 5.80 34.60 14.24
N GLY A 502 4.57 34.09 14.24
CA GLY A 502 3.46 34.74 14.96
C GLY A 502 3.68 34.73 16.46
N LEU A 503 4.03 33.58 17.04
CA LEU A 503 4.22 33.46 18.48
C LEU A 503 5.47 34.20 18.97
N ASP A 504 6.58 34.15 18.24
CA ASP A 504 7.79 34.91 18.59
C ASP A 504 7.55 36.41 18.55
N LEU A 505 6.86 36.93 17.52
CA LEU A 505 6.46 38.34 17.47
C LEU A 505 5.59 38.73 18.68
N ILE A 506 4.67 37.85 19.10
CA ILE A 506 3.83 38.09 20.27
C ILE A 506 4.66 38.13 21.56
N VAL A 507 5.56 37.15 21.76
CA VAL A 507 6.41 37.03 22.95
C VAL A 507 7.41 38.17 23.04
N ASP A 508 8.07 38.50 21.94
CA ASP A 508 9.10 39.53 21.90
C ASP A 508 8.50 40.95 21.94
N GLY A 509 7.19 41.10 21.72
CA GLY A 509 6.50 42.39 21.74
C GLY A 509 6.99 43.34 20.65
N THR A 510 7.53 42.81 19.56
CA THR A 510 8.18 43.59 18.49
C THR A 510 7.18 44.21 17.51
N TYR A 511 5.88 43.91 17.66
CA TYR A 511 4.82 44.55 16.91
C TYR A 511 4.42 45.87 17.59
N LYS A 512 4.54 46.98 16.87
CA LYS A 512 4.05 48.28 17.34
C LYS A 512 2.61 48.47 16.85
N THR A 513 1.69 48.76 17.76
CA THR A 513 0.39 49.35 17.43
C THR A 513 0.35 50.77 17.94
N ASP A 514 -0.37 51.67 17.26
CA ASP A 514 -0.52 53.07 17.73
C ASP A 514 -1.31 53.16 19.04
N ALA A 515 -2.03 52.09 19.40
CA ALA A 515 -2.68 51.95 20.69
C ALA A 515 -1.68 51.42 21.73
N GLU A 516 -1.70 52.01 22.93
CA GLU A 516 -0.95 51.57 24.13
C GLU A 516 -1.31 50.14 24.60
N THR A 517 -2.08 49.38 23.82
CA THR A 517 -2.37 47.97 24.03
C THR A 517 -1.09 47.15 23.92
N THR A 518 -0.54 46.80 25.08
CA THR A 518 0.57 45.85 25.20
C THR A 518 0.06 44.42 24.98
N ALA A 519 0.92 43.56 24.41
CA ALA A 519 0.61 42.14 24.18
C ALA A 519 0.03 41.41 25.39
N SER A 520 0.49 41.79 26.58
CA SER A 520 0.05 41.24 27.85
C SER A 520 -1.43 41.51 28.17
N THR A 521 -2.08 42.46 27.52
CA THR A 521 -3.51 42.74 27.75
C THR A 521 -4.40 41.83 26.90
N VAL A 522 -4.10 41.70 25.61
CA VAL A 522 -4.92 40.96 24.65
C VAL A 522 -4.80 39.46 24.87
N PHE A 523 -3.58 38.95 24.96
CA PHE A 523 -3.34 37.51 25.06
C PHE A 523 -3.53 36.94 26.47
N LYS A 524 -3.76 37.81 27.47
CA LYS A 524 -4.11 37.38 28.83
C LYS A 524 -5.54 36.86 28.96
N GLU A 525 -6.43 37.27 28.06
CA GLU A 525 -7.80 36.73 27.98
C GLU A 525 -7.88 35.44 27.16
N LEU A 526 -6.78 35.06 26.49
CA LEU A 526 -6.72 33.86 25.66
C LEU A 526 -6.87 32.61 26.55
N LYS A 527 -7.93 31.84 26.30
CA LYS A 527 -8.22 30.59 27.00
C LYS A 527 -7.64 29.38 26.29
N MET A 528 -7.54 29.44 24.95
CA MET A 528 -7.09 28.32 24.13
C MET A 528 -6.22 28.77 22.95
N LEU A 529 -5.10 28.06 22.76
CA LEU A 529 -4.25 28.14 21.58
C LEU A 529 -4.34 26.81 20.82
N ILE A 530 -4.85 26.85 19.59
CA ILE A 530 -4.91 25.70 18.69
C ILE A 530 -3.78 25.83 17.66
N VAL A 531 -2.84 24.89 17.65
CA VAL A 531 -1.79 24.82 16.64
C VAL A 531 -2.12 23.71 15.67
N SER A 532 -2.25 24.02 14.38
CA SER A 532 -2.58 23.03 13.35
C SER A 532 -1.50 22.94 12.27
N GLU A 533 -1.25 21.72 11.77
CA GLU A 533 -0.36 21.45 10.62
C GLU A 533 1.07 21.98 10.78
N TYR A 534 1.53 22.11 12.02
CA TYR A 534 2.84 22.66 12.35
C TYR A 534 3.96 21.61 12.15
N ARG A 535 5.08 22.06 11.58
CA ARG A 535 6.25 21.21 11.24
C ARG A 535 7.55 21.64 11.92
N GLY A 536 7.51 22.67 12.77
CA GLY A 536 8.67 23.18 13.50
C GLY A 536 8.97 22.38 14.78
N ASP A 537 9.96 22.83 15.54
CA ASP A 537 10.43 22.14 16.76
C ASP A 537 9.54 22.40 17.99
N GLY A 538 8.70 23.44 17.92
CA GLY A 538 7.75 23.89 18.92
C GLY A 538 8.35 24.77 20.02
N GLN A 539 9.56 25.30 19.85
CA GLN A 539 10.18 26.22 20.81
C GLN A 539 9.35 27.49 21.00
N SER A 540 8.86 28.09 19.91
CA SER A 540 8.01 29.29 19.93
C SER A 540 6.71 29.04 20.71
N ILE A 541 6.14 27.84 20.59
CA ILE A 541 4.97 27.41 21.38
C ILE A 541 5.31 27.36 22.87
N ALA A 542 6.43 26.72 23.22
CA ALA A 542 6.88 26.62 24.61
C ALA A 542 7.16 28.01 25.23
N ARG A 543 7.82 28.90 24.49
CA ARG A 543 8.08 30.30 24.90
C ARG A 543 6.79 31.09 25.11
N PHE A 544 5.83 30.94 24.20
CA PHE A 544 4.54 31.61 24.32
C PHE A 544 3.80 31.16 25.57
N VAL A 545 3.70 29.85 25.79
CA VAL A 545 2.97 29.28 26.93
C VAL A 545 3.63 29.66 28.27
N SER A 546 4.96 29.71 28.33
CA SER A 546 5.67 30.13 29.54
C SER A 546 5.50 31.63 29.84
N THR A 547 5.39 32.46 28.80
CA THR A 547 5.25 33.92 28.92
C THR A 547 3.83 34.31 29.33
N PHE A 548 2.80 33.68 28.77
CA PHE A 548 1.40 34.12 28.89
C PHE A 548 0.52 33.25 29.82
N SER A 549 1.09 32.59 30.84
CA SER A 549 0.40 31.88 31.96
C SER A 549 -1.11 31.57 31.82
N PRO A 550 -1.49 30.31 31.60
CA PRO A 550 -1.36 29.67 30.30
C PRO A 550 -2.74 29.41 29.66
N PRO A 551 -2.93 29.76 28.38
CA PRO A 551 -4.02 29.19 27.59
C PRO A 551 -3.84 27.68 27.47
N LYS A 552 -4.95 26.93 27.40
CA LYS A 552 -4.92 25.50 27.03
C LYS A 552 -4.36 25.37 25.62
N VAL A 553 -3.43 24.45 25.40
CA VAL A 553 -2.87 24.20 24.06
C VAL A 553 -3.49 22.94 23.46
N ALA A 554 -3.95 23.03 22.22
CA ALA A 554 -4.39 21.90 21.41
C ALA A 554 -3.50 21.79 20.16
N LEU A 555 -2.94 20.61 19.91
CA LEU A 555 -2.04 20.34 18.79
C LEU A 555 -2.71 19.40 17.80
N CYS A 556 -3.00 19.88 16.59
CA CYS A 556 -3.73 19.12 15.56
C CYS A 556 -2.83 18.88 14.34
N GLY A 557 -2.52 17.62 14.00
CA GLY A 557 -1.69 17.32 12.82
C GLY A 557 -0.28 17.91 12.89
N CYS A 558 0.26 18.13 14.10
CA CYS A 558 1.61 18.64 14.31
C CYS A 558 2.63 17.49 14.21
N THR A 559 3.73 17.74 13.51
CA THR A 559 4.82 16.77 13.34
C THR A 559 6.13 17.37 13.84
N ARG A 560 7.11 16.53 14.18
CA ARG A 560 8.49 16.94 14.55
C ARG A 560 8.69 17.68 15.88
N LEU A 561 7.69 17.72 16.76
CA LEU A 561 7.86 18.28 18.11
C LEU A 561 8.95 17.52 18.88
N SER A 562 9.93 18.24 19.42
CA SER A 562 10.98 17.64 20.25
C SER A 562 10.37 17.00 21.51
N ALA A 563 11.05 15.99 22.07
CA ALA A 563 10.55 15.30 23.27
C ALA A 563 10.44 16.26 24.47
N GLU A 564 11.39 17.17 24.60
CA GLU A 564 11.42 18.21 25.65
C GLU A 564 10.26 19.20 25.49
N VAL A 565 10.00 19.65 24.26
CA VAL A 565 8.89 20.55 23.96
C VAL A 565 7.55 19.84 24.21
N ARG A 566 7.41 18.58 23.82
CA ARG A 566 6.23 17.77 24.16
C ARG A 566 6.02 17.68 25.66
N ALA A 567 7.07 17.43 26.44
CA ALA A 567 6.98 17.38 27.89
C ALA A 567 6.63 18.74 28.53
N SER A 568 7.13 19.83 27.95
CA SER A 568 6.81 21.20 28.40
C SER A 568 5.37 21.57 28.08
N ILE A 569 4.92 21.33 26.85
CA ILE A 569 3.55 21.59 26.39
C ILE A 569 2.55 20.67 27.10
N ALA A 570 2.91 19.41 27.39
CA ALA A 570 2.04 18.45 28.08
C ALA A 570 1.52 18.93 29.43
N ARG A 571 2.26 19.82 30.11
CA ARG A 571 1.85 20.43 31.38
C ARG A 571 0.67 21.41 31.22
N TYR A 572 0.44 21.88 29.99
CA TYR A 572 -0.54 22.91 29.64
C TYR A 572 -1.56 22.44 28.61
N THR A 573 -1.43 21.21 28.09
CA THR A 573 -2.44 20.58 27.23
C THR A 573 -3.52 19.96 28.09
N SER A 574 -4.77 20.35 27.88
CA SER A 574 -5.85 19.39 28.11
C SER A 574 -5.77 18.38 26.99
N LEU A 575 -5.50 17.11 27.30
CA LEU A 575 -5.64 16.01 26.35
C LEU A 575 -7.09 16.03 25.83
N VAL A 576 -7.30 16.66 24.68
CA VAL A 576 -8.49 16.45 23.86
C VAL A 576 -8.05 15.43 22.81
N PRO A 577 -8.74 14.29 22.71
CA PRO A 577 -8.33 13.15 21.88
C PRO A 577 -8.20 13.48 20.39
#